data_AF-A0A1Z1M6W6-F1
#
_entry.id   AF-A0A1Z1M6W6-F1
#
_cell.length_a   1.000
_cell.length_b   1.000
_cell.length_c   1.000
_cell.angle_alpha   90.00
_cell.angle_beta   90.00
_cell.angle_gamma   90.00
#
_symmetry.space_group_name_H-M   'P 1'
#
loop_
_entity.id
_entity.type
_entity.pdbx_description
1 polymer ?
#
loop_
_entity_poly.entity_id
_entity_poly.type
_entity_poly.pdbx_seq_one_letter_code
_entity_poly.pdbx_strand_id
1 'polypeptide(L)'
;MIFRYLSTGIYSFKKSNHSFLIKQAFCKDVLIFNCSEGCQINLLNQGFKINNLSKIIVADLHINNISGLLGLLSSLNLIGRTKSLHIYIPCDLKYYVDLGKKYSHTNFNYVVYFHVLKTGLIINSSSYRFYTFFYKRSYVFVFMQLEKYGTFFFNIARKNYLNAGPLYGKLKEGHSFLFSDGFVLDGTKLTQKNLVGQQLSIFKSFFYYRHYFENSLFFSFLLIL
;
A
#
# COMPACT_ATOMS: atom_id res chain seq x y z
N MET A 1 -21.68 3.92 -12.87
CA MET A 1 -21.14 3.86 -11.49
C MET A 1 -20.47 5.19 -11.18
N ILE A 2 -21.02 5.97 -10.26
CA ILE A 2 -20.58 7.36 -9.99
C ILE A 2 -19.24 7.31 -9.26
N PHE A 3 -18.15 7.62 -9.97
CA PHE A 3 -16.85 7.90 -9.34
C PHE A 3 -16.84 9.37 -8.91
N ARG A 4 -16.85 9.63 -7.61
CA ARG A 4 -16.49 10.95 -7.09
C ARG A 4 -14.98 11.12 -7.24
N TYR A 5 -14.60 11.92 -8.24
CA TYR A 5 -13.25 12.46 -8.37
C TYR A 5 -13.00 13.38 -7.18
N LEU A 6 -12.03 13.05 -6.32
CA LEU A 6 -11.59 13.94 -5.25
C LEU A 6 -10.07 14.04 -5.27
N SER A 7 -9.64 15.20 -5.75
CA SER A 7 -8.31 15.76 -5.74
C SER A 7 -7.73 15.78 -4.32
N THR A 8 -6.66 15.01 -4.08
CA THR A 8 -5.45 15.37 -3.32
C THR A 8 -4.62 14.11 -3.02
N GLY A 9 -3.55 13.90 -3.80
CA GLY A 9 -2.45 12.99 -3.42
C GLY A 9 -2.52 11.52 -3.87
N ILE A 10 -3.63 11.06 -4.43
CA ILE A 10 -3.72 9.73 -5.07
C ILE A 10 -3.60 9.92 -6.59
N TYR A 11 -2.44 9.57 -7.15
CA TYR A 11 -2.26 9.60 -8.59
C TYR A 11 -2.76 8.28 -9.18
N SER A 12 -3.82 8.41 -9.98
CA SER A 12 -4.47 7.42 -10.86
C SER A 12 -5.34 6.34 -10.21
N PHE A 13 -6.64 6.61 -10.11
CA PHE A 13 -7.65 5.57 -10.16
C PHE A 13 -8.06 5.37 -11.62
N LYS A 14 -7.63 4.27 -12.24
CA LYS A 14 -8.05 3.93 -13.60
C LYS A 14 -8.50 2.47 -13.61
N LYS A 15 -9.82 2.28 -13.60
CA LYS A 15 -10.49 0.98 -13.58
C LYS A 15 -10.49 0.40 -14.99
N SER A 16 -10.12 -0.87 -15.09
CA SER A 16 -10.56 -1.74 -16.17
C SER A 16 -11.25 -2.94 -15.55
N ASN A 17 -12.58 -3.03 -15.71
CA ASN A 17 -13.45 -4.08 -15.19
C ASN A 17 -13.36 -4.29 -13.66
N HIS A 18 -12.37 -5.05 -13.17
CA HIS A 18 -12.16 -5.38 -11.75
C HIS A 18 -10.71 -5.20 -11.24
N SER A 19 -9.77 -4.85 -12.12
CA SER A 19 -8.38 -4.55 -11.74
C SER A 19 -8.17 -3.04 -11.57
N PHE A 20 -7.40 -2.67 -10.56
CA PHE A 20 -7.02 -1.28 -10.32
C PHE A 20 -5.60 -1.19 -9.78
N LEU A 21 -4.93 -0.10 -10.15
CA LEU A 21 -3.58 0.22 -9.71
C LEU A 21 -3.67 1.30 -8.62
N ILE A 22 -2.90 1.13 -7.56
CA ILE A 22 -2.68 2.16 -6.54
C ILE A 22 -1.21 2.55 -6.56
N LYS A 23 -0.97 3.84 -6.83
CA LYS A 23 0.31 4.49 -6.63
C LYS A 23 0.11 5.67 -5.68
N GLN A 24 0.57 5.52 -4.44
CA GLN A 24 0.45 6.55 -3.41
C GLN A 24 1.73 7.35 -3.29
N ALA A 25 1.63 8.68 -3.14
CA ALA A 25 2.79 9.57 -3.14
C ALA A 25 3.82 9.28 -2.01
N PHE A 26 3.36 8.70 -0.89
CA PHE A 26 4.23 8.35 0.24
C PHE A 26 4.87 6.96 0.12
N CYS A 27 4.53 6.19 -0.92
CA CYS A 27 5.08 4.87 -1.16
C CYS A 27 5.72 4.82 -2.56
N LYS A 28 6.99 4.44 -2.64
CA LYS A 28 7.66 4.24 -3.94
C LYS A 28 7.10 3.02 -4.69
N ASP A 29 6.49 2.10 -3.95
CA ASP A 29 5.96 0.85 -4.44
C ASP A 29 4.65 1.06 -5.18
N VAL A 30 4.58 0.51 -6.38
CA VAL A 30 3.33 0.42 -7.14
C VAL A 30 2.65 -0.90 -6.80
N LEU A 31 1.41 -0.81 -6.33
CA LEU A 31 0.57 -1.96 -5.99
C LEU A 31 -0.54 -2.11 -7.03
N ILE A 32 -0.79 -3.35 -7.45
CA ILE A 32 -1.95 -3.69 -8.29
C ILE A 32 -2.88 -4.57 -7.48
N PHE A 33 -4.17 -4.25 -7.51
CA PHE A 33 -5.23 -5.02 -6.91
C PHE A 33 -6.06 -5.70 -7.99
N ASN A 34 -6.13 -7.02 -7.91
CA ASN A 34 -6.66 -7.94 -8.92
C ASN A 34 -5.96 -7.80 -10.28
N CYS A 35 -5.77 -8.93 -10.95
CA CYS A 35 -5.15 -8.99 -12.27
C CYS A 35 -6.13 -9.64 -13.25
N SER A 36 -7.09 -8.85 -13.71
CA SER A 36 -8.03 -9.28 -14.75
C SER A 36 -7.31 -9.47 -16.09
N GLU A 37 -7.94 -10.20 -17.00
CA GLU A 37 -7.50 -10.29 -18.38
C GLU A 37 -7.26 -8.90 -18.98
N GLY A 38 -6.22 -8.77 -19.81
CA GLY A 38 -5.85 -7.50 -20.44
C GLY A 38 -5.24 -6.46 -19.48
N CYS A 39 -5.06 -6.75 -18.19
CA CYS A 39 -4.48 -5.79 -17.23
C CYS A 39 -3.14 -5.22 -17.72
N GLN A 40 -2.28 -6.04 -18.32
CA GLN A 40 -1.01 -5.58 -18.90
C GLN A 40 -1.19 -4.50 -19.98
N ILE A 41 -2.16 -4.68 -20.89
CA ILE A 41 -2.44 -3.73 -21.98
C ILE A 41 -3.03 -2.45 -21.39
N ASN A 42 -3.93 -2.60 -20.42
CA ASN A 42 -4.55 -1.46 -19.74
C ASN A 42 -3.52 -0.60 -19.00
N LEU A 43 -2.53 -1.21 -18.35
CA LEU A 43 -1.43 -0.50 -17.70
C LEU A 43 -0.55 0.26 -18.70
N LEU A 44 -0.21 -0.38 -19.82
CA LEU A 44 0.60 0.23 -20.89
C LEU A 44 -0.14 1.41 -21.53
N ASN A 45 -1.40 1.24 -21.90
CA ASN A 45 -2.24 2.28 -22.50
C ASN A 45 -2.40 3.51 -21.59
N GLN A 46 -2.28 3.32 -20.28
CA GLN A 46 -2.37 4.40 -19.30
C GLN A 46 -1.03 5.07 -19.00
N GLY A 47 0.06 4.67 -19.66
CA GLY A 47 1.41 5.23 -19.49
C GLY A 47 2.15 4.69 -18.26
N PHE A 48 1.68 3.61 -17.62
CA PHE A 48 2.37 3.02 -16.49
C PHE A 48 3.52 2.13 -16.94
N LYS A 49 4.70 2.37 -16.38
CA LYS A 49 5.83 1.47 -16.51
C LYS A 49 5.57 0.23 -15.64
N ILE A 50 5.14 -0.87 -16.25
CA ILE A 50 4.87 -2.15 -15.55
C ILE A 50 6.13 -2.64 -14.79
N ASN A 51 7.33 -2.29 -15.23
CA ASN A 51 8.57 -2.63 -14.51
C ASN A 51 8.67 -2.02 -13.08
N ASN A 52 7.91 -0.97 -12.76
CA ASN A 52 7.86 -0.39 -11.41
C ASN A 52 6.90 -1.11 -10.46
N LEU A 53 6.13 -2.07 -10.97
CA LEU A 53 5.21 -2.88 -10.19
C LEU A 53 6.00 -3.66 -9.14
N SER A 54 5.56 -3.62 -7.88
CA SER A 54 6.26 -4.23 -6.75
C SER A 54 5.44 -5.34 -6.10
N LYS A 55 4.12 -5.11 -5.99
CA LYS A 55 3.19 -5.97 -5.27
C LYS A 55 1.91 -6.16 -6.08
N ILE A 56 1.47 -7.40 -6.21
CA ILE A 56 0.15 -7.75 -6.75
C ILE A 56 -0.66 -8.33 -5.60
N ILE A 57 -1.87 -7.83 -5.39
CA ILE A 57 -2.77 -8.25 -4.32
C ILE A 57 -4.05 -8.73 -4.98
N VAL A 58 -4.48 -9.95 -4.69
CA VAL A 58 -5.68 -10.54 -5.28
C VAL A 58 -6.70 -10.83 -4.18
N ALA A 59 -7.92 -10.29 -4.32
CA ALA A 59 -8.96 -10.37 -3.30
C ALA A 59 -9.54 -11.78 -3.13
N ASP A 60 -9.71 -12.50 -4.23
CA ASP A 60 -10.31 -13.83 -4.29
C ASP A 60 -9.79 -14.62 -5.51
N LEU A 61 -10.10 -15.91 -5.57
CA LEU A 61 -9.66 -16.78 -6.66
C LEU A 61 -10.59 -16.77 -7.89
N HIS A 62 -11.51 -15.81 -7.99
CA HIS A 62 -12.38 -15.75 -9.16
C HIS A 62 -11.56 -15.45 -10.42
N ILE A 63 -11.89 -16.11 -11.52
CA ILE A 63 -11.14 -16.01 -12.78
C ILE A 63 -11.02 -14.56 -13.26
N ASN A 64 -12.04 -13.72 -13.05
CA ASN A 64 -12.05 -12.31 -13.42
C ASN A 64 -10.94 -11.49 -12.71
N ASN A 65 -10.41 -11.99 -11.59
CA ASN A 65 -9.37 -11.33 -10.81
C ASN A 65 -7.97 -11.94 -11.00
N ILE A 66 -7.86 -13.09 -11.68
CA ILE A 66 -6.58 -13.83 -11.81
C ILE A 66 -6.19 -14.08 -13.27
N SER A 67 -7.14 -14.10 -14.21
CA SER A 67 -6.90 -14.52 -15.59
C SER A 67 -5.75 -13.80 -16.29
N GLY A 68 -5.49 -12.53 -15.96
CA GLY A 68 -4.39 -11.76 -16.53
C GLY A 68 -3.02 -11.97 -15.88
N LEU A 69 -2.93 -12.73 -14.78
CA LEU A 69 -1.71 -12.85 -13.97
C LEU A 69 -0.55 -13.45 -14.76
N LEU A 70 -0.79 -14.57 -15.46
CA LEU A 70 0.24 -15.24 -16.25
C LEU A 70 0.75 -14.34 -17.39
N GLY A 71 -0.16 -13.67 -18.11
CA GLY A 71 0.22 -12.74 -19.16
C GLY A 71 1.10 -11.61 -18.64
N LEU A 72 0.70 -11.00 -17.52
CA LEU A 72 1.44 -9.92 -16.89
C LEU A 72 2.86 -10.37 -16.45
N LEU A 73 2.99 -11.56 -15.87
CA LEU A 73 4.29 -12.12 -15.47
C LEU A 73 5.20 -12.37 -16.69
N SER A 74 4.66 -12.96 -17.75
CA SER A 74 5.41 -13.17 -19.00
C SER A 74 5.84 -11.84 -19.62
N SER A 75 4.97 -10.83 -19.62
CA SER A 75 5.27 -9.49 -20.13
C SER A 75 6.37 -8.80 -19.31
N LEU A 76 6.34 -8.93 -17.98
CA LEU A 76 7.41 -8.44 -17.10
C LEU A 76 8.76 -9.11 -17.41
N ASN A 77 8.75 -10.40 -17.71
CA ASN A 77 9.94 -11.14 -18.09
C ASN A 77 10.51 -10.65 -19.43
N LEU A 78 9.65 -10.46 -20.43
CA LEU A 78 10.04 -9.95 -21.76
C LEU A 78 10.67 -8.55 -21.71
N ILE A 79 10.23 -7.71 -20.77
CA ILE A 79 10.81 -6.37 -20.54
C ILE A 79 12.19 -6.45 -19.86
N GLY A 80 12.67 -7.63 -19.48
CA GLY A 80 13.97 -7.80 -18.82
C GLY A 80 13.94 -7.37 -17.35
N ARG A 81 12.81 -7.55 -16.66
CA ARG A 81 12.72 -7.26 -15.23
C ARG A 81 13.71 -8.13 -14.44
N THR A 82 14.44 -7.50 -13.53
CA THR A 82 15.32 -8.17 -12.54
C THR A 82 14.82 -8.04 -11.10
N LYS A 83 13.94 -7.06 -10.82
CA LYS A 83 13.41 -6.80 -9.48
C LYS A 83 12.47 -7.92 -9.02
N SER A 84 12.53 -8.27 -7.74
CA SER A 84 11.59 -9.21 -7.14
C SER A 84 10.15 -8.69 -7.23
N LEU A 85 9.19 -9.61 -7.31
CA LEU A 85 7.77 -9.32 -7.34
C LEU A 85 7.08 -10.09 -6.20
N HIS A 86 6.24 -9.42 -5.42
CA HIS A 86 5.48 -10.05 -4.34
C HIS A 86 4.01 -10.17 -4.72
N ILE A 87 3.45 -11.37 -4.62
CA ILE A 87 2.06 -11.67 -4.92
C ILE A 87 1.36 -12.11 -3.65
N TYR A 88 0.31 -11.38 -3.25
CA TYR A 88 -0.50 -11.64 -2.06
C TYR A 88 -1.86 -12.20 -2.49
N ILE A 89 -2.20 -13.41 -2.04
CA ILE A 89 -3.36 -14.15 -2.57
C ILE A 89 -4.00 -15.06 -1.50
N PRO A 90 -5.33 -15.31 -1.49
CA PRO A 90 -6.04 -16.16 -0.50
C PRO A 90 -5.48 -17.57 -0.25
N CYS A 91 -4.98 -18.24 -1.28
CA CYS A 91 -4.50 -19.62 -1.21
C CYS A 91 -3.20 -19.75 -1.98
N ASP A 92 -2.42 -20.80 -1.72
CA ASP A 92 -1.17 -21.02 -2.43
C ASP A 92 -1.41 -21.20 -3.95
N LEU A 93 -0.89 -20.25 -4.72
CA LEU A 93 -1.05 -20.20 -6.17
C LEU A 93 0.24 -20.60 -6.91
N LYS A 94 1.24 -21.08 -6.15
CA LYS A 94 2.51 -21.53 -6.70
C LYS A 94 2.32 -22.56 -7.80
N TYR A 95 1.46 -23.57 -7.58
CA TYR A 95 1.17 -24.61 -8.57
C TYR A 95 0.56 -24.05 -9.86
N TYR A 96 -0.37 -23.08 -9.78
CA TYR A 96 -0.96 -22.47 -10.98
C TYR A 96 0.10 -21.74 -11.81
N VAL A 97 0.98 -20.98 -11.17
CA VAL A 97 2.05 -20.26 -11.89
C VAL A 97 3.09 -21.25 -12.45
N ASP A 98 3.45 -22.28 -11.69
CA ASP A 98 4.45 -23.27 -12.13
C ASP A 98 3.94 -24.13 -13.30
N LEU A 99 2.65 -24.51 -13.30
CA LEU A 99 2.02 -25.13 -14.48
C LEU A 99 2.00 -24.18 -15.66
N GLY A 100 1.65 -22.91 -15.43
CA GLY A 100 1.70 -21.86 -16.47
C GLY A 100 3.07 -21.76 -17.10
N LYS A 101 4.14 -21.70 -16.30
CA LYS A 101 5.54 -21.70 -16.78
C LYS A 101 5.87 -22.96 -17.57
N LYS A 102 5.50 -24.13 -17.05
CA LYS A 102 5.79 -25.44 -17.66
C LYS A 102 5.22 -25.55 -19.07
N TYR A 103 3.93 -25.20 -19.26
CA TYR A 103 3.26 -25.36 -20.55
C TYR A 103 3.53 -24.23 -21.53
N SER A 104 3.80 -23.01 -21.04
CA SER A 104 4.18 -21.88 -21.90
C SER A 104 5.66 -21.87 -22.26
N HIS A 105 6.46 -22.78 -21.69
CA HIS A 105 7.93 -22.76 -21.80
C HIS A 105 8.53 -21.40 -21.42
N THR A 106 7.94 -20.72 -20.43
CA THR A 106 8.43 -19.43 -19.94
C THR A 106 9.18 -19.58 -18.63
N ASN A 107 10.46 -19.19 -18.64
CA ASN A 107 11.27 -19.09 -17.44
C ASN A 107 11.43 -17.62 -17.04
N PHE A 108 10.98 -17.27 -15.84
CA PHE A 108 11.09 -15.90 -15.34
C PHE A 108 12.50 -15.63 -14.82
N ASN A 109 13.13 -14.57 -15.31
CA ASN A 109 14.47 -14.13 -14.90
C ASN A 109 14.49 -13.34 -13.58
N TYR A 110 13.34 -13.23 -12.91
CA TYR A 110 13.19 -12.53 -11.64
C TYR A 110 12.45 -13.39 -10.61
N VAL A 111 12.70 -13.09 -9.34
CA VAL A 111 12.11 -13.85 -8.23
C VAL A 111 10.67 -13.41 -7.98
N VAL A 112 9.76 -14.38 -7.95
CA VAL A 112 8.35 -14.18 -7.57
C VAL A 112 8.12 -14.81 -6.20
N TYR A 113 7.72 -13.99 -5.23
CA TYR A 113 7.35 -14.42 -3.89
C TYR A 113 5.84 -14.51 -3.76
N PHE A 114 5.34 -15.67 -3.32
CA PHE A 114 3.93 -15.88 -3.03
C PHE A 114 3.70 -15.75 -1.52
N HIS A 115 2.73 -14.92 -1.15
CA HIS A 115 2.30 -14.69 0.22
C HIS A 115 0.84 -15.03 0.35
N VAL A 116 0.52 -16.00 1.20
CA VAL A 116 -0.87 -16.37 1.49
C VAL A 116 -1.49 -15.30 2.39
N LEU A 117 -2.60 -14.72 1.94
CA LEU A 117 -3.37 -13.75 2.70
C LEU A 117 -3.93 -14.40 3.98
N LYS A 118 -3.86 -13.66 5.08
CA LYS A 118 -4.44 -14.02 6.37
C LYS A 118 -5.08 -12.78 6.98
N THR A 119 -6.08 -12.99 7.83
CA THR A 119 -6.69 -11.89 8.58
C THR A 119 -5.66 -11.24 9.51
N GLY A 120 -5.59 -9.91 9.48
CA GLY A 120 -4.65 -9.11 10.27
C GLY A 120 -3.66 -8.31 9.43
N LEU A 121 -2.52 -7.96 10.04
CA LEU A 121 -1.45 -7.17 9.42
C LEU A 121 -0.61 -8.04 8.48
N ILE A 122 -0.55 -7.67 7.20
CA ILE A 122 0.23 -8.38 6.19
C ILE A 122 1.52 -7.66 5.84
N ILE A 123 1.45 -6.34 5.69
CA ILE A 123 2.63 -5.52 5.36
C ILE A 123 2.82 -4.51 6.47
N ASN A 124 3.95 -4.62 7.16
CA ASN A 124 4.41 -3.62 8.11
C ASN A 124 5.60 -2.88 7.49
N SER A 125 5.35 -1.71 6.91
CA SER A 125 6.39 -0.84 6.35
C SER A 125 6.51 0.43 7.20
N SER A 126 7.67 1.10 7.12
CA SER A 126 7.93 2.33 7.87
C SER A 126 7.00 3.50 7.51
N SER A 127 6.42 3.48 6.31
CA SER A 127 5.50 4.53 5.84
C SER A 127 4.03 4.14 5.94
N TYR A 128 3.71 2.85 5.93
CA TYR A 128 2.33 2.36 5.82
C TYR A 128 2.16 0.96 6.40
N ARG A 129 0.93 0.66 6.81
CA ARG A 129 0.47 -0.65 7.23
C ARG A 129 -0.65 -1.14 6.34
N PHE A 130 -0.58 -2.41 5.97
CA PHE A 130 -1.58 -3.07 5.15
C PHE A 130 -2.24 -4.19 5.93
N TYR A 131 -3.54 -4.05 6.17
CA TYR A 131 -4.37 -5.00 6.88
C TYR A 131 -5.33 -5.67 5.93
N THR A 132 -5.64 -6.93 6.22
CA THR A 132 -6.64 -7.66 5.47
C THR A 132 -7.61 -8.38 6.38
N PHE A 133 -8.85 -8.50 5.92
CA PHE A 133 -9.93 -9.14 6.66
C PHE A 133 -10.66 -10.09 5.71
N PHE A 134 -10.91 -11.31 6.15
CA PHE A 134 -11.60 -12.30 5.35
C PHE A 134 -13.10 -12.19 5.63
N TYR A 135 -13.90 -11.97 4.59
CA TYR A 135 -15.34 -11.82 4.74
C TYR A 135 -16.09 -12.47 3.59
N LYS A 136 -17.04 -13.35 3.91
CA LYS A 136 -18.02 -13.97 2.99
C LYS A 136 -17.46 -14.51 1.66
N ARG A 137 -16.19 -14.95 1.64
CA ARG A 137 -15.41 -15.50 0.49
C ARG A 137 -14.49 -14.52 -0.26
N SER A 138 -14.28 -13.31 0.25
CA SER A 138 -13.31 -12.37 -0.33
C SER A 138 -12.50 -11.68 0.76
N TYR A 139 -11.27 -11.32 0.43
CA TYR A 139 -10.46 -10.46 1.28
C TYR A 139 -10.80 -8.99 1.06
N VAL A 140 -11.04 -8.32 2.18
CA VAL A 140 -11.17 -6.87 2.32
C VAL A 140 -9.80 -6.31 2.68
N PHE A 141 -9.46 -5.15 2.12
CA PHE A 141 -8.16 -4.54 2.32
C PHE A 141 -8.26 -3.18 2.97
N VAL A 142 -7.41 -2.92 3.95
CA VAL A 142 -7.30 -1.63 4.62
C VAL A 142 -5.85 -1.21 4.59
N PHE A 143 -5.60 -0.09 3.92
CA PHE A 143 -4.30 0.53 3.79
C PHE A 143 -4.27 1.75 4.71
N MET A 144 -3.37 1.76 5.69
CA MET A 144 -3.19 2.87 6.62
C MET A 144 -1.82 3.49 6.42
N GLN A 145 -1.77 4.76 6.05
CA GLN A 145 -0.54 5.54 6.12
C GLN A 145 -0.22 5.82 7.58
N LEU A 146 1.04 5.71 7.96
CA LEU A 146 1.48 6.10 9.29
C LEU A 146 1.47 7.62 9.44
N GLU A 147 1.13 8.04 10.65
CA GLU A 147 1.28 9.42 11.08
C GLU A 147 2.74 9.85 10.94
N LYS A 148 2.94 11.05 10.38
CA LYS A 148 4.28 11.61 10.23
C LYS A 148 4.46 12.71 11.25
N TYR A 149 5.58 12.66 11.95
CA TYR A 149 5.97 13.71 12.86
C TYR A 149 5.99 15.07 12.16
N GLY A 150 5.44 16.08 12.83
CA GLY A 150 5.40 17.44 12.35
C GLY A 150 6.81 18.00 12.07
N THR A 151 6.86 19.15 11.40
CA THR A 151 8.12 19.84 11.20
C THR A 151 8.72 20.25 12.55
N PHE A 152 10.04 20.10 12.70
CA PHE A 152 10.74 20.48 13.93
C PHE A 152 11.14 21.95 13.86
N PHE A 153 10.81 22.72 14.89
CA PHE A 153 11.10 24.14 14.96
C PHE A 153 12.54 24.40 15.43
N PHE A 154 13.47 24.42 14.48
CA PHE A 154 14.89 24.71 14.74
C PHE A 154 15.12 26.04 15.48
N ASN A 155 14.31 27.05 15.18
CA ASN A 155 14.45 28.38 15.79
C ASN A 155 14.17 28.36 17.30
N ILE A 156 13.17 27.57 17.73
CA ILE A 156 12.82 27.44 19.15
C ILE A 156 13.87 26.59 19.86
N ALA A 157 14.37 25.53 19.22
CA ALA A 157 15.44 24.71 19.76
C ALA A 157 16.74 25.50 19.99
N ARG A 158 17.14 26.35 19.04
CA ARG A 158 18.31 27.23 19.19
C ARG A 158 18.15 28.26 20.32
N LYS A 159 16.94 28.80 20.51
CA LYS A 159 16.64 29.70 21.64
C LYS A 159 16.81 29.01 23.00
N ASN A 160 16.58 27.70 23.05
CA ASN A 160 16.77 26.89 24.25
C ASN A 160 18.20 26.31 24.36
N TYR A 161 19.18 26.90 23.67
CA TYR A 161 20.59 26.48 23.69
C TYR A 161 20.83 25.02 23.30
N LEU A 162 19.94 24.43 22.50
CA LEU A 162 20.16 23.08 21.98
C LEU A 162 21.09 23.11 20.77
N ASN A 163 22.16 22.33 20.86
CA ASN A 163 23.04 22.07 19.73
C ASN A 163 22.40 21.07 18.77
N ALA A 164 22.66 21.26 17.46
CA ALA A 164 22.20 20.33 16.45
C ALA A 164 22.83 18.95 16.67
N GLY A 165 22.01 17.91 16.73
CA GLY A 165 22.48 16.56 17.02
C GLY A 165 21.36 15.51 17.02
N PRO A 166 21.67 14.27 17.42
CA PRO A 166 20.71 13.17 17.42
C PRO A 166 19.51 13.39 18.35
N LEU A 167 19.65 14.28 19.33
CA LEU A 167 18.58 14.70 20.24
C LEU A 167 17.39 15.32 19.49
N TYR A 168 17.62 15.98 18.35
CA TYR A 168 16.53 16.55 17.56
C TYR A 168 15.60 15.48 16.99
N GLY A 169 16.12 14.31 16.63
CA GLY A 169 15.29 13.19 16.19
C GLY A 169 14.34 12.74 17.31
N LYS A 170 14.90 12.52 18.50
CA LYS A 170 14.12 12.07 19.66
C LYS A 170 13.11 13.13 20.14
N LEU A 171 13.51 14.41 20.16
CA LEU A 171 12.59 15.52 20.45
C LEU A 171 11.49 15.61 19.40
N LYS A 172 11.81 15.38 18.12
CA LYS A 172 10.83 15.37 17.03
C LYS A 172 9.84 14.20 17.15
N GLU A 173 10.28 13.08 17.72
CA GLU A 173 9.42 11.93 18.06
C GLU A 173 8.49 12.22 19.26
N GLY A 174 8.69 13.36 19.95
CA GLY A 174 7.87 13.78 21.08
C GLY A 174 8.43 13.40 22.44
N HIS A 175 9.66 12.85 22.51
CA HIS A 175 10.31 12.56 23.79
C HIS A 175 10.63 13.85 24.56
N SER A 176 10.56 13.78 25.88
CA SER A 176 11.00 14.84 26.78
C SER A 176 12.37 14.51 27.38
N PHE A 177 13.19 15.56 27.58
CA PHE A 177 14.52 15.43 28.16
C PHE A 177 14.67 16.33 29.38
N LEU A 178 15.29 15.79 30.42
CA LEU A 178 15.66 16.53 31.63
C LEU A 178 17.16 16.85 31.56
N PHE A 179 17.50 18.12 31.75
CA PHE A 179 18.88 18.61 31.78
C PHE A 179 19.46 18.53 33.20
N SER A 180 20.78 18.64 33.31
CA SER A 180 21.52 18.72 34.58
C SER A 180 20.97 19.81 35.51
N ASP A 181 20.46 20.89 34.93
CA ASP A 181 19.98 22.07 35.64
C ASP A 181 18.50 21.92 36.08
N GLY A 182 17.92 20.72 35.89
CA GLY A 182 16.52 20.42 36.22
C GLY A 182 15.49 20.90 35.20
N PHE A 183 15.92 21.61 34.15
CA PHE A 183 15.04 22.04 33.08
C PHE A 183 14.51 20.85 32.26
N VAL A 184 13.21 20.84 31.96
CA VAL A 184 12.57 19.80 31.16
C VAL A 184 12.15 20.38 29.81
N LEU A 185 12.69 19.81 28.73
CA LEU A 185 12.27 20.12 27.37
C LEU A 185 11.34 19.06 26.84
N ASP A 186 10.09 19.45 26.62
CA ASP A 186 9.12 18.61 25.91
C ASP A 186 9.29 18.76 24.41
N GLY A 187 9.52 17.64 23.73
CA GLY A 187 9.60 17.59 22.27
C GLY A 187 8.34 18.11 21.58
N THR A 188 7.16 17.88 22.17
CA THR A 188 5.86 18.31 21.64
C THR A 188 5.74 19.83 21.47
N LYS A 189 6.40 20.62 22.32
CA LYS A 189 6.45 22.10 22.21
C LYS A 189 7.35 22.57 21.05
N LEU A 190 8.29 21.73 20.63
CA LEU A 190 9.26 22.01 19.57
C LEU A 190 8.84 21.45 18.20
N THR A 191 7.71 20.77 18.13
CA THR A 191 7.19 20.15 16.92
C THR A 191 5.85 20.76 16.53
N GLN A 192 5.64 20.97 15.24
CA GLN A 192 4.31 21.20 14.72
C GLN A 192 3.41 19.99 14.98
N LYS A 193 2.08 20.19 14.98
CA LYS A 193 1.12 19.08 15.00
C LYS A 193 1.49 18.04 13.94
N ASN A 194 1.42 16.78 14.35
CA ASN A 194 1.69 15.67 13.46
C ASN A 194 0.71 15.65 12.29
N LEU A 195 1.20 15.20 11.15
CA LEU A 195 0.39 14.99 9.97
C LEU A 195 -0.28 13.61 10.09
N VAL A 196 -1.58 13.63 10.37
CA VAL A 196 -2.41 12.42 10.45
C VAL A 196 -2.32 11.68 9.11
N GLY A 197 -2.11 10.37 9.19
CA GLY A 197 -2.04 9.51 8.02
C GLY A 197 -3.42 9.35 7.36
N GLN A 198 -3.42 9.05 6.06
CA GLN A 198 -4.63 8.69 5.33
C GLN A 198 -4.91 7.18 5.44
N GLN A 199 -6.19 6.83 5.54
CA GLN A 199 -6.68 5.46 5.47
C GLN A 199 -7.48 5.24 4.18
N LEU A 200 -7.09 4.22 3.41
CA LEU A 200 -7.82 3.71 2.26
C LEU A 200 -8.41 2.35 2.59
N SER A 201 -9.69 2.14 2.34
CA SER A 201 -10.33 0.83 2.48
C SER A 201 -10.90 0.36 1.15
N ILE A 202 -10.71 -0.91 0.82
CA ILE A 202 -11.19 -1.52 -0.42
C ILE A 202 -12.15 -2.65 -0.05
N PHE A 203 -13.39 -2.52 -0.52
CA PHE A 203 -14.48 -3.46 -0.30
C PHE A 203 -15.07 -3.96 -1.62
N LYS A 204 -15.67 -5.15 -1.63
CA LYS A 204 -16.35 -5.73 -2.80
C LYS A 204 -17.88 -5.52 -2.80
N SER A 205 -18.48 -5.15 -1.67
CA SER A 205 -19.93 -4.91 -1.60
C SER A 205 -20.31 -4.00 -0.44
N PHE A 206 -21.35 -3.18 -0.64
CA PHE A 206 -21.81 -2.16 0.32
C PHE A 206 -23.05 -2.57 1.14
N PHE A 207 -23.63 -3.75 0.93
CA PHE A 207 -24.93 -4.07 1.54
C PHE A 207 -24.84 -4.13 3.07
N TYR A 208 -25.51 -3.19 3.75
CA TYR A 208 -25.84 -3.08 5.18
C TYR A 208 -25.18 -4.10 6.11
N TYR A 209 -23.86 -4.00 6.30
CA TYR A 209 -23.17 -4.72 7.37
C TYR A 209 -22.53 -3.72 8.31
N ARG A 210 -22.85 -3.86 9.60
CA ARG A 210 -22.36 -3.02 10.69
C ARG A 210 -20.84 -2.81 10.66
N HIS A 211 -20.08 -3.86 10.35
CA HIS A 211 -18.62 -3.75 10.22
C HIS A 211 -18.15 -2.82 9.09
N TYR A 212 -18.86 -2.70 7.97
CA TYR A 212 -18.50 -1.74 6.94
C TYR A 212 -18.80 -0.32 7.38
N PHE A 213 -19.93 -0.12 8.08
CA PHE A 213 -20.31 1.19 8.62
C PHE A 213 -19.33 1.66 9.70
N GLU A 214 -19.01 0.81 10.68
CA GLU A 214 -18.07 1.11 11.76
C GLU A 214 -16.68 1.46 11.21
N ASN A 215 -16.21 0.71 10.22
CA ASN A 215 -14.94 1.02 9.58
C ASN A 215 -15.03 2.28 8.70
N SER A 216 -16.18 2.55 8.06
CA SER A 216 -16.38 3.71 7.18
C SER A 216 -16.28 5.08 7.87
N LEU A 217 -16.56 5.13 9.17
CA LEU A 217 -16.58 6.38 9.94
C LEU A 217 -15.20 7.06 10.06
N PHE A 218 -14.10 6.31 9.92
CA PHE A 218 -12.74 6.84 10.08
C PHE A 218 -11.94 6.92 8.78
N PHE A 219 -12.56 6.64 7.63
CA PHE A 219 -11.84 6.57 6.36
C PHE A 219 -11.66 7.92 5.70
N SER A 220 -10.42 8.21 5.30
CA SER A 220 -10.16 9.29 4.35
C SER A 220 -10.63 8.94 2.94
N PHE A 221 -10.57 7.66 2.54
CA PHE A 221 -11.10 7.21 1.25
C PHE A 221 -11.62 5.76 1.31
N LEU A 222 -12.73 5.53 0.62
CA LEU A 222 -13.37 4.22 0.48
C LEU A 222 -13.52 3.86 -0.99
N LEU A 223 -13.03 2.67 -1.38
CA LEU A 223 -13.12 2.11 -2.73
C LEU A 223 -14.01 0.87 -2.73
N ILE A 224 -14.95 0.83 -3.67
CA ILE A 224 -15.90 -0.28 -3.84
C ILE A 224 -15.63 -0.93 -5.20
N LEU A 225 -15.29 -2.22 -5.18
CA LEU A 225 -15.06 -3.09 -6.34
C LEU A 225 -16.36 -3.73 -6.81
#